data_AF-A0A6J7G7Z0-F1
#
_entry.id   AF-A0A6J7G7Z0-F1
#
_cell.length_a   1.000
_cell.length_b   1.000
_cell.length_c   1.000
_cell.angle_alpha   90.00
_cell.angle_beta   90.00
_cell.angle_gamma   90.00
#
_symmetry.space_group_name_H-M   'P 1'
#
loop_
_entity.id
_entity.type
_entity.pdbx_description
1 polymer ?
#
loop_
_entity_poly.entity_id
_entity_poly.type
_entity_poly.pdbx_seq_one_letter_code
_entity_poly.pdbx_strand_id
1 'polypeptide(L)'
;MSSTDLNLVRHRGVRAFAVPFTVLVVLALATTLFVVPVRTWMSQRNVLNTKQQEYAAYEDLVENMQDQVNYLQSPSGLRDAIRTQLGYLYPSERRVPMMDTPALSTTLPERWPYTIVSTMMFVKTLEAAAQDAKGKIALNPLAP
;
A
#
# COMPACT_ATOMS: atom_id res chain seq x y z
N MET A 1 -55.84 -48.26 46.99
CA MET A 1 -55.71 -47.30 45.87
C MET A 1 -54.50 -46.42 46.15
N SER A 2 -53.76 -46.00 45.12
CA SER A 2 -52.64 -45.04 45.20
C SER A 2 -51.22 -45.63 45.35
N SER A 3 -50.69 -46.16 44.25
CA SER A 3 -49.24 -46.21 44.01
C SER A 3 -48.90 -45.96 42.53
N THR A 4 -49.88 -46.10 41.64
CA THR A 4 -49.76 -45.85 40.20
C THR A 4 -49.81 -44.36 39.82
N ASP A 5 -50.50 -43.51 40.59
CA ASP A 5 -50.67 -42.08 40.25
C ASP A 5 -49.43 -41.21 40.53
N LEU A 6 -48.60 -41.57 41.51
CA LEU A 6 -47.42 -40.77 41.88
C LEU A 6 -46.30 -40.83 40.83
N ASN A 7 -46.20 -41.96 40.11
CA ASN A 7 -45.18 -42.15 39.07
C ASN A 7 -45.45 -41.31 37.82
N LEU A 8 -46.72 -41.05 37.49
CA LEU A 8 -47.07 -40.29 36.28
C LEU A 8 -46.70 -38.80 36.37
N VAL A 9 -46.77 -38.21 37.57
CA VAL A 9 -46.51 -36.77 37.79
C VAL A 9 -45.01 -36.47 37.75
N ARG A 10 -44.17 -37.35 38.30
CA ARG A 10 -42.71 -37.18 38.34
C ARG A 10 -42.08 -37.20 36.95
N HIS A 11 -42.65 -37.97 36.00
CA HIS A 11 -42.19 -37.98 34.61
C HIS A 11 -42.67 -36.77 33.79
N ARG A 12 -43.73 -36.06 34.20
CA ARG A 12 -44.28 -34.94 33.44
C ARG A 12 -43.40 -33.69 33.51
N GLY A 13 -42.83 -33.39 34.68
CA GLY A 13 -41.87 -32.30 34.85
C GLY A 13 -40.53 -32.56 34.14
N VAL A 14 -40.03 -33.80 34.20
CA VAL A 14 -38.80 -34.20 33.48
C VAL A 14 -39.02 -34.16 31.97
N ARG A 15 -40.17 -34.61 31.45
CA ARG A 15 -40.50 -34.52 30.03
C ARG A 15 -40.67 -33.08 29.53
N ALA A 16 -41.27 -32.20 30.34
CA ALA A 16 -41.43 -30.78 29.99
C ALA A 16 -40.09 -30.07 29.77
N PHE A 17 -39.03 -30.49 30.49
CA PHE A 17 -37.69 -29.94 30.33
C PHE A 17 -36.81 -30.73 29.35
N ALA A 18 -37.00 -32.05 29.27
CA ALA A 18 -36.23 -32.91 28.37
C ALA A 18 -36.57 -32.66 26.90
N VAL A 19 -37.84 -32.41 26.55
CA VAL A 19 -38.24 -32.16 25.15
C VAL A 19 -37.53 -30.93 24.54
N PRO A 20 -37.57 -29.72 25.13
CA PRO A 20 -36.87 -28.57 24.56
C PRO A 20 -35.35 -28.75 24.55
N PHE A 21 -34.80 -29.44 25.55
CA PHE A 21 -33.38 -29.78 25.58
C PHE A 21 -32.99 -30.69 24.40
N THR A 22 -33.78 -31.73 24.13
CA THR A 22 -33.52 -32.66 23.03
C THR A 22 -33.62 -31.95 21.67
N VAL A 23 -34.59 -31.05 21.51
CA VAL A 23 -34.73 -30.22 20.29
C VAL A 23 -33.52 -29.31 20.10
N LEU A 24 -33.02 -28.66 21.15
CA LEU A 24 -31.81 -27.83 21.09
C LEU A 24 -30.59 -28.65 20.67
N VAL A 25 -30.42 -29.85 21.25
CA VAL A 25 -29.31 -30.73 20.89
C VAL A 25 -29.38 -31.16 19.43
N VAL A 26 -30.56 -31.57 18.94
CA VAL A 26 -30.74 -31.95 17.53
C VAL A 26 -30.48 -30.77 16.60
N LEU A 27 -30.92 -29.56 16.97
CA LEU A 27 -30.70 -28.36 16.18
C LEU A 27 -29.21 -27.95 16.17
N ALA A 28 -28.51 -28.10 17.29
CA ALA A 28 -27.06 -27.90 17.37
C ALA A 28 -26.29 -28.92 16.51
N LEU A 29 -26.72 -30.18 16.49
CA LEU A 29 -26.12 -31.21 15.64
C LEU A 29 -26.39 -30.95 14.16
N ALA A 30 -27.62 -30.61 13.78
CA ALA A 30 -27.98 -30.27 12.41
C ALA A 30 -27.19 -29.06 11.92
N THR A 31 -27.16 -27.98 12.70
CA THR A 31 -26.36 -26.79 12.34
C THR A 31 -24.88 -27.11 12.21
N THR A 32 -24.30 -27.92 13.10
CA THR A 32 -22.89 -28.32 12.99
C THR A 32 -22.61 -29.12 11.72
N LEU A 33 -23.47 -30.11 11.40
CA LEU A 33 -23.32 -30.97 10.24
C LEU A 33 -23.49 -30.24 8.91
N PHE A 34 -24.19 -29.11 8.87
CA PHE A 34 -24.36 -28.32 7.64
C PHE A 34 -23.44 -27.09 7.57
N VAL A 35 -23.25 -26.36 8.67
CA VAL A 35 -22.47 -25.11 8.67
C VAL A 35 -20.98 -25.37 8.57
N VAL A 36 -20.46 -26.38 9.28
CA VAL A 36 -19.02 -26.71 9.24
C VAL A 36 -18.56 -27.07 7.83
N PRO A 37 -19.17 -28.05 7.11
CA PRO A 37 -18.70 -28.39 5.78
C PRO A 37 -18.84 -27.24 4.78
N VAL A 38 -19.90 -26.43 4.85
CA VAL A 38 -20.07 -25.25 3.96
C VAL A 38 -18.97 -24.21 4.23
N ARG A 39 -18.69 -23.92 5.51
CA ARG A 39 -17.59 -23.01 5.88
C ARG A 39 -16.23 -23.54 5.43
N THR A 40 -16.00 -24.83 5.61
CA THR A 40 -14.75 -25.50 5.19
C THR A 40 -14.58 -25.50 3.67
N TRP A 41 -15.65 -25.74 2.91
CA TRP A 41 -15.59 -25.68 1.45
C TRP A 41 -15.31 -24.26 0.94
N MET A 42 -15.92 -23.25 1.56
CA MET A 42 -15.65 -21.86 1.21
C MET A 42 -14.22 -21.43 1.60
N SER A 43 -13.73 -21.85 2.77
CA SER A 43 -12.36 -21.54 3.18
C SER A 43 -11.31 -22.23 2.30
N GLN A 44 -11.55 -23.49 1.91
CA GLN A 44 -10.69 -24.21 0.97
C GLN A 44 -10.64 -23.51 -0.39
N ARG A 45 -11.78 -23.07 -0.93
CA ARG A 45 -11.81 -22.28 -2.19
C ARG A 45 -11.00 -21.00 -2.09
N ASN A 46 -11.12 -20.27 -0.99
CA ASN A 46 -10.36 -19.04 -0.78
C ASN A 46 -8.85 -19.33 -0.71
N VAL A 47 -8.43 -20.37 0.02
CA VAL A 47 -7.03 -20.78 0.10
C VAL A 47 -6.49 -21.20 -1.28
N LEU A 48 -7.27 -21.96 -2.05
CA LEU A 48 -6.89 -22.34 -3.42
C LEU A 48 -6.74 -21.12 -4.34
N ASN A 49 -7.65 -20.16 -4.27
CA ASN A 49 -7.56 -18.93 -5.05
C ASN A 49 -6.33 -18.10 -4.67
N THR A 50 -6.05 -17.94 -3.37
CA THR A 50 -4.86 -17.22 -2.91
C THR A 50 -3.57 -17.91 -3.37
N LYS A 51 -3.50 -19.24 -3.27
CA LYS A 51 -2.33 -19.99 -3.72
C LYS A 51 -2.15 -19.93 -5.23
N GLN A 52 -3.24 -20.00 -6.01
CA GLN A 52 -3.17 -19.86 -7.46
C GLN A 52 -2.66 -18.47 -7.88
N GLN A 53 -3.10 -17.41 -7.22
CA GLN A 53 -2.61 -16.05 -7.47
C GLN A 53 -1.13 -15.89 -7.13
N GLU A 54 -0.70 -16.49 -6.02
CA GLU A 54 0.70 -16.51 -5.60
C GLU A 54 1.58 -17.27 -6.61
N TYR A 55 1.13 -18.43 -7.13
CA TYR A 55 1.84 -19.16 -8.18
C TYR A 55 1.93 -18.40 -9.51
N ALA A 56 0.85 -17.75 -9.93
CA ALA A 56 0.85 -16.93 -11.15
C ALA A 56 1.88 -15.78 -11.05
N ALA A 57 1.95 -15.12 -9.90
CA ALA A 57 2.94 -14.06 -9.68
C ALA A 57 4.39 -14.59 -9.72
N TYR A 58 4.65 -15.81 -9.24
CA TYR A 58 5.97 -16.41 -9.35
C TYR A 58 6.34 -16.83 -10.77
N GLU A 59 5.37 -17.29 -11.57
CA GLU A 59 5.57 -17.64 -12.97
C GLU A 59 5.98 -16.40 -13.79
N ASP A 60 5.27 -15.28 -13.62
CA ASP A 60 5.59 -14.00 -14.28
C ASP A 60 7.01 -13.51 -13.94
N LEU A 61 7.43 -13.67 -12.68
CA LEU A 61 8.77 -13.30 -12.24
C LEU A 61 9.85 -14.20 -12.84
N VAL A 62 9.60 -15.50 -12.91
CA VAL A 62 10.54 -16.46 -13.51
C VAL A 62 10.70 -16.20 -15.00
N GLU A 63 9.60 -15.95 -15.73
CA GLU A 63 9.65 -15.58 -17.16
C GLU A 63 10.48 -14.32 -17.37
N ASN A 64 10.20 -13.27 -16.58
CA ASN A 64 10.95 -12.01 -16.66
C ASN A 64 12.45 -12.19 -16.38
N MET A 65 12.80 -12.98 -15.36
CA MET A 65 14.21 -13.28 -15.04
C MET A 65 14.88 -14.07 -16.17
N GLN A 66 14.16 -15.01 -16.78
CA GLN A 66 14.68 -15.79 -17.90
C GLN A 66 14.92 -14.91 -19.13
N ASP A 67 14.02 -13.96 -19.41
CA ASP A 67 14.19 -12.97 -20.47
C ASP A 67 15.40 -12.07 -20.23
N GLN A 68 15.60 -11.61 -18.99
CA GLN A 68 16.79 -10.84 -18.61
C GLN A 68 18.07 -11.67 -18.79
N VAL A 69 18.08 -12.94 -18.39
CA VAL A 69 19.23 -13.82 -18.61
C VAL A 69 19.52 -13.99 -20.09
N ASN A 70 18.50 -14.26 -20.90
CA ASN A 70 18.63 -14.39 -22.36
C ASN A 70 19.16 -13.08 -22.98
N TYR A 71 18.67 -11.93 -22.50
CA TYR A 71 19.15 -10.62 -22.90
C TYR A 71 20.62 -10.42 -22.54
N LEU A 72 21.03 -10.69 -21.30
CA LEU A 72 22.40 -10.54 -20.85
C LEU A 72 23.38 -11.50 -21.54
N GLN A 73 22.91 -12.67 -21.96
CA GLN A 73 23.69 -13.60 -22.78
C GLN A 73 23.86 -13.12 -24.24
N SER A 74 22.96 -12.24 -24.72
CA SER A 74 23.09 -11.68 -26.05
C SER A 74 24.29 -10.74 -26.16
N PRO A 75 24.93 -10.63 -27.34
CA PRO A 75 26.06 -9.71 -27.54
C PRO A 75 25.72 -8.24 -27.27
N SER A 76 24.47 -7.82 -27.51
CA SER A 76 23.99 -6.47 -27.20
C SER A 76 23.82 -6.27 -25.69
N GLY A 77 23.17 -7.20 -24.99
CA GLY A 77 22.94 -7.07 -23.56
C GLY A 77 24.23 -7.15 -22.74
N LEU A 78 25.22 -7.95 -23.17
CA LEU A 78 26.55 -7.95 -22.56
C LEU A 78 27.25 -6.59 -22.71
N ARG A 79 27.18 -5.97 -23.90
CA ARG A 79 27.77 -4.63 -24.13
C ARG A 79 27.09 -3.59 -23.26
N ASP A 80 25.77 -3.63 -23.14
CA ASP A 80 25.02 -2.72 -22.28
C ASP A 80 25.32 -2.93 -20.80
N ALA A 81 25.46 -4.18 -20.35
CA ALA A 81 25.86 -4.49 -18.99
C ALA A 81 27.27 -3.97 -18.68
N ILE A 82 28.21 -4.12 -19.61
CA ILE A 82 29.57 -3.56 -19.52
C ILE A 82 29.52 -2.02 -19.46
N ARG A 83 28.67 -1.37 -20.27
CA ARG A 83 28.49 0.09 -20.26
C ARG A 83 27.94 0.58 -18.92
N THR A 84 26.89 -0.06 -18.40
CA THR A 84 26.23 0.36 -17.15
C THR A 84 27.06 0.05 -15.91
N GLN A 85 27.68 -1.14 -15.83
CA GLN A 85 28.40 -1.57 -14.62
C GLN A 85 29.85 -1.07 -14.58
N LEU A 86 30.56 -1.13 -15.72
CA LEU A 86 31.98 -0.75 -15.80
C LEU A 86 32.18 0.67 -16.33
N GLY A 87 31.09 1.36 -16.73
CA GLY A 87 31.18 2.71 -17.25
C GLY A 87 31.99 2.80 -18.54
N TYR A 88 31.99 1.73 -19.35
CA TYR A 88 32.70 1.67 -20.63
C TYR A 88 32.02 2.58 -21.66
N LEU A 89 32.80 3.34 -22.43
CA LEU A 89 32.33 4.23 -23.50
C LEU A 89 32.74 3.66 -24.85
N TYR A 90 31.95 3.92 -25.89
CA TYR A 90 32.40 3.63 -27.25
C TYR A 90 33.59 4.55 -27.64
N PRO A 91 34.43 4.14 -28.60
CA PRO A 91 35.53 4.97 -29.09
C PRO A 91 35.09 6.37 -29.58
N SER A 92 33.83 6.50 -30.00
CA SER A 92 33.21 7.76 -30.45
C SER A 92 32.54 8.57 -29.34
N GLU A 93 32.49 8.08 -28.10
CA GLU A 93 31.83 8.75 -26.97
C GLU A 93 32.88 9.32 -26.00
N ARG A 94 32.56 10.49 -25.42
CA ARG A 94 33.41 11.15 -24.42
C ARG A 94 32.59 11.55 -23.20
N ARG A 95 33.15 11.35 -22.01
CA ARG A 95 32.56 11.87 -20.76
C ARG A 95 32.68 13.39 -20.78
N VAL A 96 31.54 14.09 -20.74
CA VAL A 96 31.51 15.54 -20.54
C VAL A 96 31.17 15.77 -19.07
N PRO A 97 32.08 16.32 -18.24
CA PRO A 97 31.74 16.68 -16.89
C PRO A 97 30.63 17.73 -16.93
N MET A 98 29.54 17.48 -16.19
CA MET A 98 28.61 18.57 -15.90
C MET A 98 29.38 19.56 -15.03
N MET A 99 29.61 20.76 -15.56
CA MET A 99 30.03 21.87 -14.71
C MET A 99 28.90 22.16 -13.73
N ASP A 100 29.25 22.56 -12.52
CA ASP A 100 28.27 23.07 -11.56
C ASP A 100 27.39 24.09 -12.27
N THR A 101 26.07 23.92 -12.16
CA THR A 101 25.13 24.90 -12.68
C THR A 101 25.53 26.25 -12.10
N PRO A 102 25.89 27.26 -12.92
CA PRO A 102 26.33 28.53 -12.39
C PRO A 102 25.24 29.04 -11.48
N ALA A 103 25.62 29.46 -10.26
CA ALA A 103 24.67 30.04 -9.33
C ALA A 103 23.89 31.12 -10.08
N LEU A 104 22.57 30.94 -10.21
CA LEU A 104 21.72 31.96 -10.81
C LEU A 104 22.03 33.26 -10.08
N SER A 105 22.43 34.27 -10.84
CA SER A 105 22.70 35.59 -10.29
C SER A 105 21.45 36.06 -9.56
N THR A 106 21.50 36.05 -8.23
CA THR A 106 20.38 36.47 -7.36
C THR A 106 20.11 37.98 -7.47
N THR A 107 21.06 38.71 -8.05
CA THR A 107 20.96 40.15 -8.26
C THR A 107 20.26 40.43 -9.59
N LEU A 108 19.10 41.07 -9.52
CA LEU A 108 18.42 41.61 -10.68
C LEU A 108 19.22 42.82 -11.21
N PRO A 109 19.42 42.95 -12.54
CA PRO A 109 20.09 44.11 -13.12
C PRO A 109 19.36 45.43 -12.82
N GLU A 110 20.09 46.52 -12.58
CA GLU A 110 19.53 47.88 -12.40
C GLU A 110 19.13 48.53 -13.74
N ARG A 111 18.33 47.84 -14.55
CA ARG A 111 17.82 48.33 -15.84
C ARG A 111 16.38 47.93 -16.03
N TRP A 112 15.67 48.68 -16.88
CA TRP A 112 14.32 48.32 -17.28
C TRP A 112 14.32 46.90 -17.90
N PRO A 113 13.36 46.01 -17.56
CA PRO A 113 12.18 46.21 -16.67
C PRO A 113 12.40 45.82 -15.19
N TYR A 114 13.61 45.40 -14.82
CA TYR A 114 13.91 44.80 -13.51
C TYR A 114 13.89 45.78 -12.34
N THR A 115 14.01 47.09 -12.61
CA THR A 115 13.86 48.15 -11.60
C THR A 115 12.46 48.19 -10.99
N ILE A 116 11.43 47.79 -11.74
CA ILE A 116 10.05 47.73 -11.24
C ILE A 116 9.91 46.58 -10.25
N VAL A 117 10.47 45.41 -10.59
CA VAL A 117 10.43 44.21 -9.75
C VAL A 117 11.23 44.42 -8.48
N SER A 118 12.43 45.03 -8.55
CA SER A 118 13.23 45.32 -7.36
C SER A 118 12.52 46.29 -6.41
N THR A 119 11.88 47.34 -6.95
CA THR A 119 11.10 48.31 -6.16
C THR A 119 9.89 47.63 -5.51
N MET A 120 9.19 46.75 -6.23
CA MET A 120 8.05 46.03 -5.68
C MET A 120 8.45 45.07 -4.56
N MET A 121 9.56 44.33 -4.74
CA MET A 121 10.11 43.45 -3.70
C MET A 121 10.54 44.25 -2.48
N PHE A 122 11.18 45.40 -2.67
CA PHE A 122 11.57 46.29 -1.58
C PHE A 122 10.38 46.81 -0.78
N VAL A 123 9.29 47.23 -1.43
CA VAL A 123 8.06 47.64 -0.73
C VAL A 123 7.44 46.48 0.04
N LYS A 124 7.46 45.27 -0.53
CA LYS A 124 6.90 44.07 0.11
C LYS A 124 7.70 43.62 1.32
N THR A 125 9.03 43.71 1.30
CA THR A 125 9.87 43.36 2.45
C THR A 125 9.74 44.39 3.57
N LEU A 126 9.61 45.67 3.25
CA LEU A 126 9.31 46.72 4.24
C LEU A 126 7.92 46.53 4.87
N GLU A 127 6.92 46.20 4.07
CA GLU A 127 5.57 45.89 4.55
C GLU A 127 5.60 44.68 5.49
N ALA A 128 6.27 43.59 5.12
CA ALA A 128 6.42 42.40 5.95
C ALA A 128 7.12 42.70 7.29
N ALA A 129 8.23 43.46 7.28
CA ALA A 129 8.94 43.86 8.49
C ALA A 129 8.08 44.75 9.41
N ALA A 130 7.27 45.64 8.84
CA ALA A 130 6.33 46.48 9.59
C ALA A 130 5.16 45.69 10.18
N GLN A 131 4.75 44.57 9.56
CA GLN A 131 3.73 43.66 10.11
C GLN A 131 4.30 42.78 11.23
N ASP A 132 5.54 42.32 11.09
CA ASP A 132 6.26 41.56 12.12
C ASP A 132 6.47 42.39 13.39
N ALA A 133 6.89 43.65 13.24
CA ALA A 133 6.99 44.62 14.33
C ALA A 133 5.65 44.93 15.04
N LYS A 134 4.53 44.67 14.37
CA LYS A 134 3.17 44.82 14.93
C LYS A 134 2.64 43.53 15.57
N GLY A 135 3.48 42.49 15.71
CA GLY A 135 3.14 41.23 16.38
C GLY A 135 2.15 40.36 15.60
N LYS A 136 1.93 40.62 14.31
CA LYS A 136 1.08 39.80 13.45
C LYS A 136 1.97 38.76 12.75
N ILE A 137 1.90 37.53 13.24
CA ILE A 137 2.63 36.37 12.69
C ILE A 137 2.39 36.30 11.18
N ALA A 138 3.45 36.40 10.39
CA ALA A 138 3.39 36.23 8.95
C ALA A 138 3.00 34.79 8.62
N LEU A 139 1.84 34.60 7.99
CA LEU A 139 1.53 33.38 7.24
C LEU A 139 2.55 33.33 6.10
N ASN A 140 3.58 32.51 6.27
CA ASN A 140 4.67 32.33 5.31
C ASN A 140 4.14 31.57 4.08
N PRO A 141 4.01 32.18 2.88
CA PRO A 141 3.55 31.46 1.71
C PRO A 141 4.67 30.65 1.02
N LEU A 142 5.91 30.69 1.51
CA LEU A 142 7.08 30.05 0.89
C LEU A 142 8.05 29.46 1.95
N ALA A 143 7.52 28.77 2.96
CA ALA A 143 8.31 27.69 3.55
C ALA A 143 8.43 26.54 2.53
N PRO A 144 9.55 25.80 2.48
CA PRO A 144 9.62 24.58 1.67
C PRO A 144 8.55 23.57 2.07
#